data_AF-A0A7X4EH24-F1
#
_entry.id   AF-A0A7X4EH24-F1
#
_cell.length_a   1.000
_cell.length_b   1.000
_cell.length_c   1.000
_cell.angle_alpha   90.00
_cell.angle_beta   90.00
_cell.angle_gamma   90.00
#
_symmetry.space_group_name_H-M   'P 1'
#
loop_
_entity.id
_entity.type
_entity.pdbx_description
1 polymer ?
#
loop_
_entity_poly.entity_id
_entity_poly.type
_entity_poly.pdbx_seq_one_letter_code
_entity_poly.pdbx_strand_id
1 'polypeptide(L)'
;MILKQRHWRTRNGPRFRDAYLDIDLRTVRGHPESGVKRQPEWMEAVQHVIANKASNLELQVGATFPYSRCPPIRMPNALDHVAAAWIGCRPFIRWLLAA
;
A
#
# COMPACT_ATOMS: atom_id res chain seq x y z
N MET A 1 3.97 -0.21 2.31
CA MET A 1 2.72 -0.58 1.63
C MET A 1 2.57 0.38 0.47
N ILE A 2 2.47 -0.14 -0.74
CA ILE A 2 2.28 0.65 -1.94
C ILE A 2 0.78 0.76 -2.22
N LEU A 3 0.28 1.96 -2.42
CA LEU A 3 -0.99 2.23 -3.07
C LEU A 3 -0.71 2.98 -4.38
N LYS A 4 -1.27 2.49 -5.49
CA LYS A 4 -1.09 3.09 -6.80
C LYS A 4 -2.42 3.26 -7.49
N GLN A 5 -2.60 4.41 -8.13
CA GLN A 5 -3.73 4.70 -9.01
C GLN A 5 -3.21 4.93 -10.42
N ARG A 6 -3.91 4.40 -11.42
CA ARG A 6 -3.60 4.62 -12.83
C ARG A 6 -4.88 4.74 -13.65
N HIS A 7 -4.86 5.57 -14.68
CA HIS A 7 -5.89 5.59 -15.70
C HIS A 7 -5.36 5.22 -17.08
N TRP A 8 -6.31 4.89 -17.94
CA TRP A 8 -6.10 4.59 -19.34
C TRP A 8 -6.92 5.58 -20.17
N ARG A 9 -6.27 6.27 -21.14
CA ARG A 9 -6.98 7.16 -22.07
C ARG A 9 -7.85 6.38 -23.05
N THR A 10 -7.43 5.16 -23.39
CA THR A 10 -8.17 4.17 -24.20
C THR A 10 -7.86 2.79 -23.66
N ARG A 11 -8.72 1.78 -23.91
CA ARG A 11 -8.57 0.42 -23.36
C ARG A 11 -7.22 -0.24 -23.66
N ASN A 12 -6.57 0.16 -24.76
CA ASN A 12 -5.26 -0.37 -25.21
C ASN A 12 -4.15 0.71 -25.22
N GLY A 13 -4.40 1.88 -24.65
CA GLY A 13 -3.44 3.00 -24.66
C GLY A 13 -2.33 2.83 -23.61
N PRO A 14 -1.37 3.77 -23.52
CA PRO A 14 -0.38 3.78 -22.46
C PRO A 14 -1.04 4.05 -21.10
N ARG A 15 -0.48 3.45 -20.03
CA ARG A 15 -0.89 3.69 -18.65
C ARG A 15 -0.37 5.03 -18.14
N PHE A 16 -1.23 5.81 -17.52
CA PHE A 16 -0.84 7.03 -16.80
C PHE A 16 -0.87 6.76 -15.31
N ARG A 17 0.15 7.20 -14.57
CA ARG A 17 0.22 7.04 -13.11
C ARG A 17 -0.30 8.31 -12.47
N ASP A 18 -1.46 8.22 -11.82
CA ASP A 18 -2.12 9.37 -11.19
C ASP A 18 -1.66 9.55 -9.75
N ALA A 19 -1.46 8.43 -9.04
CA ALA A 19 -0.96 8.44 -7.68
C ALA A 19 -0.03 7.26 -7.39
N TYR A 20 0.92 7.48 -6.49
CA TYR A 20 1.79 6.46 -5.93
C TYR A 20 2.16 6.85 -4.51
N LEU A 21 1.71 6.05 -3.55
CA LEU A 21 2.02 6.23 -2.13
C LEU A 21 2.80 5.02 -1.67
N ASP A 22 3.94 5.23 -1.01
CA ASP A 22 4.68 4.19 -0.29
C ASP A 22 4.62 4.53 1.21
N ILE A 23 3.74 3.81 1.92
CA ILE A 23 3.30 4.14 3.27
C ILE A 23 3.74 3.04 4.22
N ASP A 24 4.31 3.43 5.36
CA ASP A 24 4.42 2.55 6.51
C ASP A 24 3.12 2.58 7.33
N LEU A 25 2.30 1.54 7.24
CA LEU A 25 1.00 1.50 7.94
C LEU A 25 1.11 1.60 9.47
N ARG A 26 2.30 1.35 10.05
CA ARG A 26 2.53 1.50 11.50
C ARG A 26 2.42 2.96 11.93
N THR A 27 2.69 3.92 11.03
CA THR A 27 2.61 5.35 11.35
C THR A 27 1.16 5.82 11.52
N VAL A 28 0.16 5.09 11.02
CA VAL A 28 -1.26 5.47 11.20
C VAL A 28 -1.65 5.57 12.68
N ARG A 29 -1.18 4.62 13.49
CA ARG A 29 -1.38 4.61 14.96
C ARG A 29 -0.13 5.07 15.72
N GLY A 30 1.04 5.02 15.10
CA GLY A 30 2.31 5.12 15.80
C GLY A 30 2.64 3.84 16.57
N HIS A 31 3.91 3.66 16.89
CA HIS A 31 4.39 2.56 17.73
C HIS A 31 5.58 3.08 18.57
N PRO A 32 5.32 3.66 19.76
CA PRO A 32 6.33 4.35 20.56
C PRO A 32 7.53 3.47 20.91
N GLU A 33 7.28 2.21 21.26
CA GLU A 33 8.33 1.24 21.65
C GLU A 33 9.32 0.94 20.52
N SER A 34 8.91 1.13 19.26
CA SER A 34 9.77 0.95 18.09
C SER A 34 10.17 2.28 17.46
N GLY A 35 9.95 3.40 18.14
CA GLY A 35 10.27 4.75 17.67
C GLY A 35 9.44 5.24 16.47
N VAL A 36 8.35 4.55 16.13
CA VAL A 36 7.50 4.93 14.99
C VAL A 36 6.53 6.03 15.43
N LYS A 37 6.72 7.23 14.88
CA LYS A 37 5.83 8.36 15.15
C LYS A 37 4.49 8.19 14.44
N ARG A 38 3.43 8.70 15.07
CA ARG A 38 2.11 8.75 14.46
C ARG A 38 2.08 9.82 13.36
N GLN A 39 1.56 9.47 12.19
CA GLN A 39 1.39 10.31 11.00
C GLN A 39 0.02 10.00 10.37
N PRO A 40 -1.07 10.63 10.85
CA PRO A 40 -2.41 10.39 10.33
C PRO A 40 -2.60 10.87 8.89
N GLU A 41 -1.77 11.78 8.40
CA GLU A 41 -1.85 12.41 7.07
C GLU A 41 -1.77 11.38 5.94
N TRP A 42 -1.12 10.23 6.19
CA TRP A 42 -1.11 9.13 5.24
C TRP A 42 -2.50 8.58 4.95
N MET A 43 -3.40 8.53 5.93
CA MET A 43 -4.77 8.07 5.71
C MET A 43 -5.59 9.07 4.91
N GLU A 44 -5.38 10.37 5.12
CA GLU A 44 -6.00 11.44 4.33
C GLU A 44 -5.53 11.37 2.88
N ALA A 45 -4.22 11.22 2.63
CA ALA A 45 -3.67 11.05 1.30
C ALA A 45 -4.27 9.81 0.58
N VAL A 46 -4.40 8.70 1.31
CA VAL A 46 -5.06 7.50 0.77
C VAL A 46 -6.53 7.77 0.44
N GLN A 47 -7.27 8.46 1.31
CA GLN A 47 -8.65 8.85 1.03
C GLN A 47 -8.76 9.68 -0.26
N HIS A 48 -7.88 10.65 -0.49
CA HIS A 48 -7.89 11.43 -1.72
C HIS A 48 -7.59 10.60 -2.99
N VAL A 49 -6.72 9.59 -2.87
CA VAL A 49 -6.43 8.65 -3.97
C VAL A 49 -7.63 7.76 -4.30
N ILE A 50 -8.44 7.38 -3.31
CA ILE A 50 -9.59 6.48 -3.51
C ILE A 50 -10.92 7.20 -3.71
N ALA A 51 -11.10 8.43 -3.24
CA ALA A 51 -12.39 9.14 -3.24
C ALA A 51 -12.87 9.52 -4.65
N ASN A 52 -11.99 9.49 -5.65
CA ASN A 52 -12.28 9.91 -7.02
C ASN A 52 -12.29 8.73 -8.01
N LYS A 53 -12.84 7.56 -7.65
CA LYS A 53 -12.97 6.40 -8.56
C LYS A 53 -13.92 6.70 -9.74
N ALA A 54 -13.46 7.46 -10.73
CA ALA A 54 -14.08 7.55 -12.06
C ALA A 54 -13.85 6.26 -12.88
N SER A 55 -14.66 6.04 -13.92
CA SER A 55 -14.84 4.76 -14.62
C SER A 55 -13.60 4.15 -15.30
N ASN A 56 -12.49 4.88 -15.39
CA ASN A 56 -11.24 4.43 -16.00
C ASN A 56 -10.04 4.40 -15.03
N LEU A 57 -10.27 4.49 -13.71
CA LEU A 57 -9.22 4.43 -12.71
C LEU A 57 -9.04 3.02 -12.14
N GLU A 58 -7.81 2.52 -12.19
CA GLU A 58 -7.38 1.27 -11.60
C GLU A 58 -6.57 1.54 -10.34
N LEU A 59 -6.93 0.86 -9.24
CA LEU A 59 -6.23 0.92 -7.97
C LEU A 59 -5.48 -0.39 -7.71
N GLN A 60 -4.24 -0.28 -7.26
CA GLN A 60 -3.39 -1.41 -6.93
C GLN A 60 -2.80 -1.22 -5.52
N VAL A 61 -2.83 -2.30 -4.74
CA VAL A 61 -2.17 -2.40 -3.44
C VAL A 61 -0.98 -3.36 -3.58
N GLY A 62 0.16 -3.02 -2.99
CA GLY A 62 1.40 -3.80 -3.08
C GLY A 62 2.22 -3.75 -1.80
N ALA A 63 3.10 -4.72 -1.58
CA ALA A 63 4.08 -4.69 -0.50
C ALA A 63 5.50 -4.77 -1.09
N THR A 64 6.43 -4.00 -0.52
CA THR A 64 7.84 -4.00 -0.93
C THR A 64 8.68 -4.69 0.13
N PHE A 65 9.50 -5.64 -0.30
CA PHE A 65 10.48 -6.32 0.54
C PHE A 65 11.87 -6.10 -0.05
N PRO A 66 12.58 -5.02 0.32
CA PRO A 66 13.89 -4.73 -0.27
C PRO A 66 14.89 -5.84 0.06
N TYR A 67 15.40 -6.53 -0.96
CA TYR A 67 16.25 -7.71 -0.77
C TYR A 67 17.47 -7.47 0.14
N SER A 68 18.10 -6.30 0.00
CA SER A 68 19.27 -5.92 0.80
C SER A 68 18.95 -5.53 2.25
N ARG A 69 17.73 -5.06 2.54
CA ARG A 69 17.33 -4.49 3.84
C ARG A 69 16.27 -5.32 4.58
N CYS A 70 15.79 -6.41 3.98
CA CYS A 70 14.82 -7.32 4.57
C CYS A 70 15.46 -8.71 4.71
N PRO A 71 16.23 -8.99 5.78
CA PRO A 71 16.81 -10.32 6.01
C PRO A 71 15.80 -11.47 5.90
N PRO A 72 14.55 -11.36 6.39
CA PRO A 72 13.57 -12.44 6.27
C PRO A 72 13.28 -12.92 4.84
N ILE A 73 13.43 -12.05 3.81
CA ILE A 73 13.18 -12.45 2.41
C ILE A 73 14.29 -13.34 1.84
N ARG A 74 15.45 -13.43 2.51
CA ARG A 74 16.60 -14.26 2.13
C ARG A 74 16.60 -15.62 2.81
N MET A 75 15.60 -15.89 3.65
CA MET A 75 15.48 -17.14 4.39
C MET A 75 14.63 -18.16 3.61
N PRO A 76 14.79 -19.48 3.83
CA PRO A 76 14.00 -20.50 3.15
C PRO A 76 12.48 -20.34 3.34
N ASN A 77 12.05 -19.73 4.44
CA ASN A 77 10.67 -19.46 4.79
C ASN A 77 10.20 -18.05 4.36
N ALA A 78 10.85 -17.42 3.37
CA ALA A 78 10.51 -16.08 2.89
C ALA A 78 9.02 -15.91 2.52
N LEU A 79 8.40 -16.95 1.96
CA LEU A 79 6.98 -16.94 1.58
C LEU A 79 6.05 -16.79 2.78
N ASP A 80 6.40 -17.37 3.94
CA ASP A 80 5.62 -17.23 5.17
C ASP A 80 5.63 -15.78 5.65
N HIS A 81 6.77 -15.11 5.54
CA HIS A 81 6.91 -13.69 5.87
C HIS A 81 6.11 -12.79 4.92
N VAL A 82 6.09 -13.11 3.63
CA VAL A 82 5.27 -12.39 2.64
C VAL A 82 3.78 -12.58 2.95
N ALA A 83 3.33 -13.80 3.22
CA ALA A 83 1.95 -14.09 3.58
C ALA A 83 1.54 -13.37 4.87
N ALA A 84 2.38 -13.44 5.91
CA ALA A 84 2.15 -12.76 7.18
C ALA A 84 2.00 -11.24 7.02
N ALA A 85 2.83 -10.62 6.16
CA ALA A 85 2.72 -9.19 5.87
C ALA A 85 1.36 -8.84 5.24
N TRP A 86 0.88 -9.63 4.27
CA TRP A 86 -0.43 -9.42 3.66
C TRP A 86 -1.59 -9.64 4.64
N ILE A 87 -1.51 -10.67 5.48
CA ILE A 87 -2.48 -10.91 6.56
C ILE A 87 -2.51 -9.73 7.53
N GLY A 88 -1.33 -9.21 7.91
CA GLY A 88 -1.22 -8.02 8.76
C GLY A 88 -1.85 -6.76 8.13
N CYS A 89 -1.84 -6.67 6.80
CA CYS A 89 -2.47 -5.58 6.06
C CYS A 89 -3.99 -5.73 5.87
N ARG A 90 -4.58 -6.85 6.26
CA ARG A 90 -6.02 -7.14 6.12
C ARG A 90 -6.94 -6.02 6.60
N PRO A 91 -6.71 -5.36 7.77
CA PRO A 91 -7.58 -4.26 8.21
C PRO A 91 -7.60 -3.10 7.22
N PHE A 92 -6.43 -2.72 6.68
CA PHE A 92 -6.30 -1.65 5.70
C PHE A 92 -6.94 -2.01 4.36
N ILE A 93 -6.73 -3.24 3.87
CA ILE A 93 -7.35 -3.73 2.62
C ILE A 93 -8.88 -3.74 2.75
N ARG A 94 -9.41 -4.19 3.89
CA ARG A 94 -10.85 -4.15 4.16
C ARG A 94 -11.40 -2.73 4.17
N TRP A 95 -10.69 -1.82 4.81
CA TRP A 95 -11.05 -0.41 4.81
C TRP A 95 -11.05 0.19 3.39
N LEU A 96 -10.05 -0.13 2.57
CA LEU A 96 -9.98 0.30 1.16
C LEU A 96 -11.14 -0.22 0.29
N LEU A 97 -11.61 -1.44 0.55
CA LEU A 97 -12.70 -2.07 -0.19
C LEU A 97 -14.08 -1.57 0.24
N ALA A 98 -14.20 -1.05 1.46
CA ALA A 98 -15.43 -0.46 1.98
C ALA A 98 -15.59 1.03 1.64
N ALA A 99 -14.51 1.67 1.17
CA ALA A 99 -14.44 3.08 0.78
C ALA A 99 -14.70 3.28 -0.72
#